data_AF-A0A355WN29-F1
#
_entry.id   AF-A0A355WN29-F1
#
_cell.length_a   1.000
_cell.length_b   1.000
_cell.length_c   1.000
_cell.angle_alpha   90.00
_cell.angle_beta   90.00
_cell.angle_gamma   90.00
#
_symmetry.space_group_name_H-M   'P 1'
#
loop_
_entity.id
_entity.type
_entity.pdbx_description
1 polymer ?
#
loop_
_entity_poly.entity_id
_entity_poly.type
_entity_poly.pdbx_seq_one_letter_code
_entity_poly.pdbx_strand_id
1 'polypeptide(L)'
;EAIRATGASWLQRYVFGVHPQVVPRLIGLSVYRLDINFRESAVLGIVGAGGIGATLNTSFDRYEFDTAAAILLVIIVAVMALEYLSGIVRAKVQ
;
A
#
# COMPACT_ATOMS: atom_id res chain seq x y z
N GLU A 1 31.67 -3.49 -12.18
CA GLU A 1 32.75 -3.34 -13.16
C GLU A 1 33.00 -1.89 -13.57
N ALA A 2 32.14 -1.23 -14.37
CA ALA A 2 32.41 0.12 -14.90
C ALA A 2 32.66 1.21 -13.83
N ILE A 3 31.81 1.31 -12.81
CA ILE A 3 31.97 2.29 -11.70
C ILE A 3 33.23 1.98 -10.85
N ARG A 4 33.74 0.75 -10.88
CA ARG A 4 34.99 0.39 -10.17
C ARG A 4 36.22 0.90 -10.95
N ALA A 5 36.15 0.93 -12.28
CA ALA A 5 37.24 1.38 -13.14
C ALA A 5 37.47 2.90 -13.09
N THR A 6 36.49 3.69 -12.64
CA THR A 6 36.61 5.16 -12.48
C THR A 6 37.26 5.59 -11.16
N GLY A 7 37.74 4.67 -10.33
CA GLY A 7 38.32 4.97 -9.01
C GLY A 7 37.28 5.26 -7.91
N ALA A 8 36.00 4.97 -8.15
CA ALA A 8 34.94 5.27 -7.19
C ALA A 8 35.05 4.48 -5.87
N SER A 9 34.80 5.18 -4.77
CA SER A 9 34.80 4.61 -3.42
C SER A 9 33.66 3.60 -3.23
N TRP A 10 33.73 2.79 -2.16
CA TRP A 10 32.73 1.75 -1.90
C TRP A 10 31.30 2.31 -1.83
N LEU A 11 31.12 3.45 -1.15
CA LEU A 11 29.82 4.12 -1.04
C LEU A 11 29.29 4.61 -2.38
N GLN A 12 30.15 5.21 -3.22
CA GLN A 12 29.76 5.65 -4.57
C GLN A 12 29.32 4.46 -5.42
N ARG A 13 30.01 3.32 -5.29
CA ARG A 13 29.64 2.10 -6.03
C ARG A 13 28.28 1.54 -5.60
N TYR A 14 27.96 1.60 -4.30
CA TYR A 14 26.67 1.16 -3.79
C TYR A 14 25.53 2.09 -4.24
N VAL A 15 25.69 3.40 -4.05
CA VAL A 15 24.66 4.40 -4.35
C VAL A 15 24.40 4.54 -5.85
N PHE A 16 25.42 4.43 -6.70
CA PHE A 16 25.23 4.58 -8.16
C PHE A 16 25.14 3.26 -8.91
N GLY A 17 25.59 2.16 -8.31
CA GLY A 17 25.57 0.84 -8.96
C GLY A 17 24.36 0.00 -8.57
N VAL A 18 24.02 -0.06 -7.28
CA VAL A 18 23.03 -1.02 -6.76
C VAL A 18 21.72 -0.32 -6.38
N HIS A 19 21.81 0.76 -5.62
CA HIS A 19 20.65 1.50 -5.10
C HIS A 19 19.59 1.85 -6.18
N PRO A 20 19.91 2.46 -7.33
CA PRO A 20 18.92 2.78 -8.37
C PRO A 20 18.25 1.54 -8.98
N GLN A 21 18.84 0.35 -8.86
CA GLN A 21 18.27 -0.88 -9.40
C GLN A 21 17.23 -1.50 -8.45
N VAL A 22 17.43 -1.38 -7.13
CA VAL A 22 16.52 -1.97 -6.12
C VAL A 22 15.42 -1.02 -5.66
N VAL A 23 15.65 0.29 -5.66
CA VAL A 23 14.65 1.28 -5.21
C VAL A 23 13.32 1.17 -5.96
N PRO A 24 13.29 1.05 -7.30
CA PRO A 24 12.03 0.91 -8.01
C PRO A 24 11.19 -0.28 -7.57
N ARG A 25 11.87 -1.42 -7.37
CA ARG A 25 11.23 -2.65 -6.93
C ARG A 25 10.77 -2.57 -5.48
N LEU A 26 11.54 -1.92 -4.62
CA LEU A 26 11.18 -1.73 -3.21
C LEU A 26 9.93 -0.85 -3.08
N ILE A 27 9.87 0.27 -3.81
CA ILE A 27 8.71 1.17 -3.83
C ILE A 27 7.47 0.43 -4.31
N GLY A 28 7.59 -0.30 -5.43
CA GLY A 28 6.47 -1.10 -5.96
C GLY A 28 5.95 -2.16 -4.99
N LEU A 29 6.84 -2.80 -4.21
CA LEU A 29 6.44 -3.78 -3.20
C LEU A 29 5.81 -3.13 -1.97
N SER A 30 6.35 -2.01 -1.50
CA SER A 30 5.80 -1.29 -0.35
C SER A 30 4.40 -0.77 -0.60
N VAL A 31 4.17 -0.20 -1.80
CA VAL A 31 2.84 0.28 -2.22
C VAL A 31 1.84 -0.88 -2.34
N TYR A 32 2.26 -2.00 -2.94
CA TYR A 32 1.42 -3.21 -3.01
C TYR A 32 1.08 -3.76 -1.62
N ARG A 33 2.05 -3.75 -0.69
CA ARG A 33 1.79 -4.15 0.69
C ARG A 33 0.81 -3.19 1.37
N LEU A 34 0.93 -1.89 1.14
CA LEU A 34 0.00 -0.90 1.72
C LEU A 34 -1.45 -1.17 1.26
N ASP A 35 -1.68 -1.46 -0.02
CA ASP A 35 -3.00 -1.84 -0.54
C ASP A 35 -3.57 -3.07 0.18
N ILE A 36 -2.77 -4.15 0.27
CA ILE A 36 -3.18 -5.38 0.97
C ILE A 36 -3.52 -5.09 2.43
N ASN A 37 -2.66 -4.37 3.14
CA ASN A 37 -2.89 -4.07 4.57
C ASN A 37 -4.16 -3.24 4.77
N PHE A 38 -4.49 -2.34 3.83
CA PHE A 38 -5.73 -1.57 3.87
C PHE A 38 -6.98 -2.46 3.75
N ARG A 39 -6.97 -3.38 2.77
CA ARG A 39 -8.06 -4.33 2.55
C ARG A 39 -8.16 -5.34 3.71
N GLU A 40 -7.03 -5.81 4.19
CA GLU A 40 -6.93 -6.72 5.32
C GLU A 40 -7.46 -6.06 6.61
N SER A 41 -7.21 -4.76 6.84
CA SER A 41 -7.81 -4.03 7.98
C SER A 41 -9.34 -3.97 7.93
N ALA A 42 -9.96 -3.94 6.74
CA ALA A 42 -11.40 -4.02 6.61
C ALA A 42 -11.94 -5.41 6.98
N VAL A 43 -11.24 -6.47 6.58
CA VAL A 43 -11.64 -7.85 6.92
C VAL A 43 -11.37 -8.16 8.40
N LEU A 44 -10.19 -7.79 8.90
CA LEU A 44 -9.77 -7.94 10.29
C LEU A 44 -10.69 -7.19 11.27
N GLY A 45 -11.23 -6.04 10.85
CA GLY A 45 -12.19 -5.30 11.64
C GLY A 45 -13.49 -6.05 11.92
N ILE A 46 -13.92 -6.93 11.01
CA ILE A 46 -15.14 -7.75 11.18
C ILE A 46 -14.90 -8.91 12.15
N VAL A 47 -13.71 -9.51 12.14
CA VAL A 47 -13.35 -10.61 13.06
C VAL A 47 -12.92 -10.13 14.46
N GLY A 48 -13.06 -8.84 14.76
CA GLY A 48 -12.80 -8.27 16.08
C GLY A 48 -11.34 -7.87 16.36
N ALA A 49 -10.46 -7.89 15.37
CA ALA A 49 -9.07 -7.45 15.51
C ALA A 49 -8.91 -5.91 15.45
N GLY A 50 -10.01 -5.17 15.24
CA GLY A 50 -10.03 -3.72 15.11
C GLY A 50 -9.72 -3.23 13.69
N GLY A 51 -9.74 -1.91 13.48
CA GLY A 51 -9.50 -1.28 12.17
C GLY A 51 -10.78 -0.75 11.50
N ILE A 52 -10.69 -0.40 10.21
CA ILE A 52 -11.78 0.28 9.49
C ILE A 52 -13.04 -0.60 9.35
N GLY A 53 -12.88 -1.93 9.35
CA GLY A 53 -14.00 -2.86 9.33
C GLY A 53 -14.78 -2.95 10.64
N ALA A 54 -14.20 -2.50 11.76
CA ALA A 54 -14.86 -2.56 13.06
C ALA A 54 -16.02 -1.57 13.12
N THR A 55 -15.89 -0.40 12.50
CA THR A 55 -16.98 0.58 12.39
C THR A 55 -18.13 0.03 11.55
N LEU A 56 -17.82 -0.65 10.44
CA LEU A 56 -18.83 -1.31 9.62
C LEU A 56 -19.56 -2.40 10.41
N ASN A 57 -18.83 -3.27 11.12
CA ASN A 57 -19.42 -4.33 11.94
C ASN A 57 -20.30 -3.75 13.05
N THR A 58 -19.86 -2.68 13.70
CA THR A 58 -20.63 -2.01 14.76
C THR A 58 -21.98 -1.47 14.24
N SER A 59 -22.01 -0.86 13.05
CA SER A 59 -23.28 -0.40 12.45
C SER A 59 -24.17 -1.56 12.03
N PHE A 60 -23.60 -2.66 11.55
CA PHE A 60 -24.32 -3.90 11.28
C PHE A 60 -24.94 -4.50 12.55
N ASP A 61 -24.18 -4.57 13.65
CA ASP A 61 -24.63 -5.09 14.94
C ASP A 61 -25.76 -4.24 15.56
N ARG A 62 -25.80 -2.95 15.22
CA ARG A 62 -26.86 -2.00 15.62
C ARG A 62 -28.08 -2.02 14.72
N TYR A 63 -28.10 -2.85 13.67
CA TYR A 63 -29.14 -2.87 12.63
C TYR A 63 -29.29 -1.53 11.88
N GLU A 64 -28.26 -0.68 11.90
CA GLU A 64 -28.21 0.59 11.17
C GLU A 64 -27.71 0.37 9.74
N PHE A 65 -28.53 -0.27 8.91
CA PHE A 65 -28.12 -0.68 7.56
C PHE A 65 -27.82 0.50 6.63
N ASP A 66 -28.49 1.64 6.81
CA ASP A 66 -28.20 2.87 6.04
C ASP A 66 -26.78 3.37 6.32
N THR A 67 -26.41 3.44 7.61
CA THR A 67 -25.06 3.81 8.05
C THR A 67 -24.02 2.78 7.58
N ALA A 68 -24.32 1.49 7.70
CA ALA A 68 -23.43 0.41 7.27
C ALA A 68 -23.17 0.47 5.74
N ALA A 69 -24.20 0.73 4.94
CA ALA A 69 -24.07 0.90 3.49
C ALA A 69 -23.20 2.12 3.13
N ALA A 70 -23.37 3.24 3.84
CA ALA A 70 -22.55 4.43 3.65
C ALA A 70 -21.07 4.15 3.98
N ILE A 71 -20.79 3.47 5.10
CA ILE A 71 -19.42 3.07 5.48
C ILE A 71 -18.82 2.14 4.42
N LEU A 72 -19.57 1.14 3.96
CA LEU A 72 -19.13 0.20 2.94
C LEU A 72 -18.74 0.93 1.64
N LEU A 73 -19.57 1.87 1.18
CA LEU A 73 -19.27 2.68 0.00
C LEU A 73 -17.98 3.50 0.18
N VAL A 74 -17.77 4.11 1.34
CA VAL A 74 -16.54 4.86 1.63
C VAL A 74 -15.32 3.94 1.58
N ILE A 75 -15.39 2.74 2.16
CA ILE A 75 -14.30 1.76 2.10
C ILE A 75 -14.00 1.38 0.64
N ILE A 76 -15.02 1.10 -0.17
CA ILE A 76 -14.85 0.76 -1.59
C ILE A 76 -14.16 1.90 -2.34
N VAL A 77 -14.61 3.15 -2.16
CA VAL A 77 -14.01 4.32 -2.80
C VAL A 77 -12.55 4.50 -2.37
N ALA A 78 -12.25 4.34 -1.08
CA ALA A 78 -10.89 4.46 -0.55
C ALA A 78 -9.96 3.40 -1.15
N VAL A 79 -10.42 2.14 -1.24
CA VAL A 79 -9.64 1.04 -1.83
C VAL A 79 -9.41 1.29 -3.33
N MET A 80 -10.43 1.70 -4.08
CA MET A 80 -10.26 2.03 -5.51
C MET A 80 -9.28 3.19 -5.73
N ALA A 81 -9.34 4.22 -4.88
CA ALA A 81 -8.41 5.34 -4.94
C ALA A 81 -6.96 4.92 -4.65
N LEU A 82 -6.75 4.04 -3.67
CA LEU A 82 -5.44 3.46 -3.36
C LEU A 82 -4.92 2.59 -4.50
N GLU A 83 -5.77 1.77 -5.10
CA GLU A 83 -5.41 0.92 -6.24
C GLU A 83 -4.99 1.77 -7.45
N TYR A 84 -5.74 2.83 -7.74
CA TYR A 84 -5.40 3.78 -8.80
C TYR A 84 -4.07 4.50 -8.53
N LEU A 85 -3.87 5.02 -7.31
CA LEU A 85 -2.62 5.67 -6.92
C LEU A 85 -1.44 4.69 -7.01
N SER A 86 -1.66 3.44 -6.60
CA SER A 86 -0.66 2.38 -6.69
C SER A 86 -0.26 2.08 -8.12
N GLY A 87 -1.22 2.10 -9.05
CA GLY A 87 -0.99 1.99 -10.49
C GLY A 87 -0.13 3.12 -11.03
N ILE A 88 -0.42 4.38 -10.65
CA ILE A 88 0.37 5.55 -11.08
C ILE A 88 1.80 5.46 -10.55
N VAL A 89 1.97 5.14 -9.26
CA VAL A 89 3.30 5.06 -8.65
C VAL A 89 4.12 3.96 -9.32
N ARG A 90 3.53 2.79 -9.59
CA ARG A 90 4.21 1.73 -10.34
C ARG A 90 4.60 2.16 -11.75
N ALA A 91 3.69 2.81 -12.49
CA ALA A 91 3.95 3.29 -13.85
C ALA A 91 5.03 4.38 -13.94
N LYS A 92 5.27 5.12 -12.86
CA LYS A 92 6.28 6.18 -12.80
C LYS A 92 7.64 5.67 -12.30
N VAL A 93 7.65 4.54 -11.63
CA VAL A 93 8.82 3.96 -10.97
C VAL A 93 9.45 2.84 -11.80
N GLN A 94 8.65 2.08 -12.56
CA GLN A 94 9.08 1.09 -13.55
C GLN A 94 9.27 1.74 -14.92
#